data_AF-A0A3B4XFP3-F1
#
_entry.id   AF-A0A3B4XFP3-F1
#
_cell.length_a   1.000
_cell.length_b   1.000
_cell.length_c   1.000
_cell.angle_alpha   90.00
_cell.angle_beta   90.00
_cell.angle_gamma   90.00
#
_symmetry.space_group_name_H-M   'P 1'
#
loop_
_entity.id
_entity.type
_entity.pdbx_description
1 polymer ?
#
loop_
_entity_poly.entity_id
_entity_poly.type
_entity_poly.pdbx_seq_one_letter_code
_entity_poly.pdbx_strand_id
1 'polypeptide(L)'
;MYILLFSHRTLKMNNLLIITSAFFSSFFTHHSFTSAVLKCPAPEDTVTASFGKFISEIKPQHLSSVVLHRSKRMVLDSIGVGVIGSTTDVFELALQHCQHMYTPDDISSVYGRRGTRLSPTLAAFVNGVATHSMDFDDTWHPATHPSGAVLPAVLALSDMMPTNRKPSGLDFLLAFNVGLEIQGRLMRFSNEAHNIPKRGLEASPLVLDAVAGVAGFSAFYEDYVPQPLKSPSGDSHMFLLEEQDIGFKRFPAHLGMHWVADAAASVHKLLVGVGPGTISPAQIQDIQLRVPKSKYINRPFPESEHEARHSFQFNACSALLDGEVTVQSFTPSAMSRPELLALLSRVHMEHPHDNPANFNCMYGEVQVTLAGGDTLKGRCDTFYGHWRNPLTNESLRKKFRNNAGTVLPSEKVERLIDVVDELDKHENCTSLLSQLQ
;
A
#
# COMPACT_ATOMS: atom_id res chain seq x y z
N MET A 1 30.99 -50.06 -10.62
CA MET A 1 31.61 -51.11 -11.47
C MET A 1 31.12 -52.47 -10.98
N TYR A 2 30.02 -52.95 -11.56
CA TYR A 2 29.79 -54.35 -11.95
C TYR A 2 28.44 -54.37 -12.69
N ILE A 3 28.55 -54.56 -13.99
CA ILE A 3 27.49 -54.76 -14.97
C ILE A 3 27.19 -56.25 -14.99
N LEU A 4 25.91 -56.64 -15.10
CA LEU A 4 25.55 -57.84 -15.86
C LEU A 4 24.19 -57.64 -16.53
N LEU A 5 24.26 -57.75 -17.85
CA LEU A 5 23.26 -57.56 -18.90
C LEU A 5 22.58 -58.90 -19.26
N PHE A 6 21.56 -58.77 -20.13
CA PHE A 6 20.86 -59.76 -20.98
C PHE A 6 19.54 -60.30 -20.39
N SER A 7 18.42 -60.40 -21.12
CA SER A 7 18.18 -60.36 -22.57
C SER A 7 16.71 -60.02 -22.90
N HIS A 8 16.51 -59.35 -24.03
CA HIS A 8 15.24 -59.19 -24.76
C HIS A 8 14.46 -60.49 -24.99
N ARG A 9 13.11 -60.40 -24.94
CA ARG A 9 12.18 -60.98 -25.92
C ARG A 9 10.79 -60.33 -25.84
N THR A 10 10.35 -59.75 -26.95
CA THR A 10 9.01 -59.25 -27.23
C THR A 10 8.12 -60.34 -27.84
N LEU A 11 6.79 -60.08 -27.86
CA LEU A 11 5.64 -60.88 -28.36
C LEU A 11 5.08 -61.89 -27.33
N LYS A 12 3.77 -61.96 -27.02
CA LYS A 12 2.55 -61.63 -27.78
C LYS A 12 1.36 -61.39 -26.85
N MET A 13 0.45 -60.50 -27.27
CA MET A 13 -0.89 -60.30 -26.72
C MET A 13 -1.76 -61.56 -26.82
N ASN A 14 -2.73 -61.60 -25.89
CA ASN A 14 -3.95 -62.41 -25.80
C ASN A 14 -3.90 -63.63 -24.88
N ASN A 15 -4.84 -63.59 -23.91
CA ASN A 15 -5.31 -64.61 -22.98
C ASN A 15 -4.61 -64.69 -21.62
N LEU A 16 -4.99 -63.78 -20.72
CA LEU A 16 -5.25 -64.12 -19.31
C LEU A 16 -6.40 -63.27 -18.75
N LEU A 17 -7.60 -63.51 -19.27
CA LEU A 17 -8.83 -63.34 -18.51
C LEU A 17 -8.90 -64.50 -17.51
N ILE A 18 -9.43 -64.26 -16.31
CA ILE A 18 -9.64 -65.22 -15.21
C ILE A 18 -8.45 -65.37 -14.25
N ILE A 19 -8.08 -64.28 -13.55
CA ILE A 19 -7.78 -64.30 -12.11
C ILE A 19 -8.13 -62.90 -11.55
N THR A 20 -9.40 -62.61 -11.30
CA THR A 20 -9.88 -61.55 -10.38
C THR A 20 -11.41 -61.60 -10.26
N SER A 21 -11.96 -62.65 -9.63
CA SER A 21 -13.40 -62.70 -9.33
C SER A 21 -13.75 -63.25 -7.94
N ALA A 22 -12.81 -63.24 -6.99
CA ALA A 22 -13.05 -63.81 -5.65
C ALA A 22 -12.46 -62.98 -4.49
N PHE A 23 -12.36 -61.65 -4.62
CA PHE A 23 -11.99 -60.77 -3.50
C PHE A 23 -12.77 -59.43 -3.47
N PHE A 24 -13.96 -59.39 -4.07
CA PHE A 24 -14.88 -58.24 -4.02
C PHE A 24 -16.31 -58.74 -3.74
N SER A 25 -16.58 -59.23 -2.53
CA SER A 25 -17.96 -59.57 -2.11
C SER A 25 -18.18 -59.61 -0.59
N SER A 26 -17.42 -58.84 0.19
CA SER A 26 -17.76 -58.64 1.60
C SER A 26 -17.19 -57.32 2.08
N PHE A 27 -17.95 -56.24 1.87
CA PHE A 27 -18.03 -55.02 2.70
C PHE A 27 -18.92 -54.00 1.94
N PHE A 28 -20.16 -54.41 1.65
CA PHE A 28 -21.22 -53.51 1.17
C PHE A 28 -22.37 -53.56 2.18
N THR A 29 -22.13 -53.06 3.39
CA THR A 29 -23.16 -52.65 4.33
C THR A 29 -22.63 -51.50 5.17
N HIS A 30 -23.22 -50.32 4.97
CA HIS A 30 -23.05 -49.07 5.72
C HIS A 30 -21.69 -48.35 5.64
N HIS A 31 -21.49 -47.59 4.56
CA HIS A 31 -21.23 -46.16 4.72
C HIS A 31 -21.63 -45.39 3.44
N SER A 32 -22.63 -44.55 3.61
CA SER A 32 -23.07 -43.52 2.68
C SER A 32 -21.94 -42.50 2.50
N PHE A 33 -21.12 -42.64 1.46
CA PHE A 33 -20.26 -41.59 0.94
C PHE A 33 -20.29 -41.63 -0.59
N THR A 34 -21.49 -41.53 -1.15
CA THR A 34 -21.69 -41.21 -2.56
C THR A 34 -21.47 -39.72 -2.78
N SER A 35 -20.22 -39.39 -3.15
CA SER A 35 -19.87 -38.44 -4.21
C SER A 35 -20.80 -37.23 -4.37
N ALA A 36 -20.67 -36.27 -3.46
CA ALA A 36 -20.89 -34.88 -3.84
C ALA A 36 -19.73 -34.47 -4.76
N VAL A 37 -19.84 -34.77 -6.05
CA VAL A 37 -19.05 -34.06 -7.06
C VAL A 37 -19.43 -32.59 -6.86
N LEU A 38 -18.53 -31.82 -6.23
CA LEU A 38 -18.59 -30.36 -6.25
C LEU A 38 -18.82 -29.97 -7.70
N LYS A 39 -20.01 -29.47 -8.02
CA LYS A 39 -20.27 -28.81 -9.30
C LYS A 39 -19.37 -27.58 -9.29
N CYS A 40 -18.14 -27.69 -9.80
CA CYS A 40 -17.35 -26.52 -10.14
C CYS A 40 -18.17 -25.72 -11.17
N PRO A 41 -18.39 -24.42 -10.97
CA PRO A 41 -19.01 -23.57 -11.98
C PRO A 41 -18.24 -23.71 -13.29
N ALA A 42 -18.92 -23.52 -14.43
CA ALA A 42 -18.21 -23.38 -15.70
C ALA A 42 -17.18 -22.23 -15.57
N PRO A 43 -15.98 -22.32 -16.18
CA PRO A 43 -14.93 -21.32 -16.01
C PRO A 43 -15.41 -19.89 -16.24
N GLU A 44 -16.30 -19.71 -17.22
CA GLU A 44 -16.93 -18.44 -17.60
C GLU A 44 -17.89 -17.81 -16.56
N ASP A 45 -18.29 -18.58 -15.54
CA ASP A 45 -19.17 -18.13 -14.44
C ASP A 45 -18.40 -17.85 -13.12
N THR A 46 -17.07 -17.97 -13.11
CA THR A 46 -16.25 -17.81 -11.89
C THR A 46 -15.87 -16.36 -11.59
N VAL A 47 -15.63 -16.06 -10.31
CA VAL A 47 -15.12 -14.73 -9.91
C VAL A 47 -13.74 -14.50 -10.52
N THR A 48 -12.87 -15.52 -10.49
CA THR A 48 -11.55 -15.47 -11.12
C THR A 48 -11.63 -15.11 -12.62
N ALA A 49 -12.51 -15.77 -13.40
CA ALA A 49 -12.66 -15.46 -14.82
C ALA A 49 -13.25 -14.08 -15.08
N SER A 50 -14.15 -13.60 -14.21
CA SER A 50 -14.69 -12.24 -14.33
C SER A 50 -13.60 -11.16 -14.21
N PHE A 51 -12.62 -11.35 -13.33
CA PHE A 51 -11.45 -10.47 -13.20
C PHE A 51 -10.54 -10.57 -14.42
N GLY A 52 -10.26 -11.79 -14.91
CA GLY A 52 -9.48 -12.00 -16.13
C GLY A 52 -10.11 -11.33 -17.35
N LYS A 53 -11.44 -11.43 -17.49
CA LYS A 53 -12.21 -10.80 -18.56
C LYS A 53 -12.19 -9.27 -18.46
N PHE A 54 -12.35 -8.72 -17.26
CA PHE A 54 -12.23 -7.27 -17.06
C PHE A 54 -10.85 -6.75 -17.48
N ILE A 55 -9.78 -7.40 -17.02
CA ILE A 55 -8.40 -7.01 -17.32
C ILE A 55 -8.13 -7.03 -18.83
N SER A 56 -8.67 -8.00 -19.55
CA SER A 56 -8.44 -8.13 -21.00
C SER A 56 -9.29 -7.21 -21.87
N GLU A 57 -10.45 -6.74 -21.36
CA GLU A 57 -11.41 -5.95 -22.15
C GLU A 57 -11.37 -4.44 -21.86
N ILE A 58 -10.82 -4.02 -20.71
CA ILE A 58 -10.73 -2.61 -20.34
C ILE A 58 -9.79 -1.84 -21.31
N LYS A 59 -10.10 -0.57 -21.54
CA LYS A 59 -9.50 0.28 -22.58
C LYS A 59 -9.34 1.72 -22.07
N PRO A 60 -8.43 2.53 -22.65
CA PRO A 60 -8.20 3.89 -22.19
C PRO A 60 -9.45 4.78 -22.19
N GLN A 61 -10.38 4.57 -23.14
CA GLN A 61 -11.64 5.31 -23.24
C GLN A 61 -12.57 5.16 -22.02
N HIS A 62 -12.34 4.14 -21.17
CA HIS A 62 -13.11 3.94 -19.95
C HIS A 62 -12.55 4.74 -18.76
N LEU A 63 -11.39 5.39 -18.90
CA LEU A 63 -10.84 6.26 -17.86
C LEU A 63 -11.57 7.60 -17.88
N SER A 64 -12.38 7.86 -16.86
CA SER A 64 -13.04 9.17 -16.70
C SER A 64 -12.02 10.26 -16.35
N SER A 65 -12.39 11.53 -16.55
CA SER A 65 -11.53 12.66 -16.18
C SER A 65 -11.20 12.68 -14.68
N VAL A 66 -12.09 12.15 -13.83
CA VAL A 66 -11.87 12.01 -12.38
C VAL A 66 -10.79 10.97 -12.11
N VAL A 67 -10.86 9.81 -12.76
CA VAL A 67 -9.82 8.76 -12.66
C VAL A 67 -8.47 9.30 -13.11
N LEU A 68 -8.41 9.93 -14.29
CA LEU A 68 -7.17 10.51 -14.82
C LEU A 68 -6.58 11.56 -13.87
N HIS A 69 -7.42 12.44 -13.32
CA HIS A 69 -6.98 13.45 -12.36
C HIS A 69 -6.40 12.83 -11.08
N ARG A 70 -7.13 11.89 -10.46
CA ARG A 70 -6.70 11.23 -9.22
C ARG A 70 -5.46 10.38 -9.44
N SER A 71 -5.42 9.59 -10.51
CA SER A 71 -4.27 8.72 -10.79
C SER A 71 -3.00 9.50 -11.09
N LYS A 72 -3.06 10.64 -11.78
CA LYS A 72 -1.87 11.49 -12.00
C LYS A 72 -1.32 12.04 -10.67
N ARG A 73 -2.20 12.40 -9.73
CA ARG A 73 -1.81 12.81 -8.38
C ARG A 73 -1.12 11.68 -7.62
N MET A 74 -1.66 10.45 -7.70
CA MET A 74 -1.06 9.26 -7.10
C MET A 74 0.32 8.95 -7.69
N VAL A 75 0.47 9.02 -9.01
CA VAL A 75 1.76 8.84 -9.70
C VAL A 75 2.79 9.86 -9.22
N LEU A 76 2.42 11.15 -9.15
CA LEU A 76 3.32 12.20 -8.67
C LEU A 76 3.75 11.94 -7.22
N ASP A 77 2.79 11.67 -6.33
CA ASP A 77 3.08 11.41 -4.92
C ASP A 77 4.01 10.20 -4.73
N SER A 78 3.68 9.10 -5.41
CA SER A 78 4.42 7.83 -5.30
C SER A 78 5.86 7.95 -5.83
N ILE A 79 6.09 8.68 -6.94
CA ILE A 79 7.45 8.99 -7.39
C ILE A 79 8.17 9.85 -6.34
N GLY A 80 7.52 10.89 -5.81
CA GLY A 80 8.14 11.77 -4.82
C GLY A 80 8.60 11.03 -3.57
N VAL A 81 7.71 10.21 -2.98
CA VAL A 81 8.05 9.41 -1.79
C VAL A 81 9.04 8.28 -2.10
N GLY A 82 9.00 7.69 -3.30
CA GLY A 82 9.98 6.70 -3.72
C GLY A 82 11.38 7.27 -3.92
N VAL A 83 11.49 8.49 -4.45
CA VAL A 83 12.77 9.19 -4.63
C VAL A 83 13.40 9.55 -3.29
N ILE A 84 12.68 10.16 -2.35
CA ILE A 84 13.23 10.40 -1.00
C ILE A 84 13.48 9.08 -0.25
N GLY A 85 12.61 8.08 -0.42
CA GLY A 85 12.76 6.77 0.20
C GLY A 85 13.98 6.00 -0.31
N SER A 86 14.54 6.39 -1.46
CA SER A 86 15.82 5.88 -1.94
C SER A 86 17.00 6.35 -1.08
N THR A 87 16.83 7.20 -0.07
CA THR A 87 17.89 7.60 0.87
C THR A 87 17.90 6.78 2.16
N THR A 88 17.05 5.76 2.27
CA THR A 88 16.89 4.97 3.50
C THR A 88 17.83 3.77 3.55
N ASP A 89 18.19 3.33 4.75
CA ASP A 89 19.04 2.15 4.95
C ASP A 89 18.40 0.87 4.40
N VAL A 90 17.07 0.72 4.53
CA VAL A 90 16.34 -0.45 4.01
C VAL A 90 16.40 -0.52 2.48
N PHE A 91 16.36 0.63 1.80
CA PHE A 91 16.56 0.70 0.36
C PHE A 91 17.98 0.29 -0.02
N GLU A 92 18.99 0.78 0.68
CA GLU A 92 20.40 0.41 0.42
C GLU A 92 20.64 -1.09 0.59
N LEU A 93 20.10 -1.69 1.64
CA LEU A 93 20.17 -3.15 1.85
C LEU A 93 19.50 -3.92 0.72
N ALA A 94 18.31 -3.50 0.29
CA ALA A 94 17.58 -4.12 -0.81
C ALA A 94 18.32 -3.99 -2.15
N LEU A 95 18.85 -2.80 -2.45
CA LEU A 95 19.61 -2.53 -3.67
C LEU A 95 20.89 -3.37 -3.70
N GLN A 96 21.67 -3.38 -2.62
CA GLN A 96 22.88 -4.19 -2.51
C GLN A 96 22.56 -5.66 -2.73
N HIS A 97 21.52 -6.19 -2.09
CA HIS A 97 21.12 -7.57 -2.29
C HIS A 97 20.80 -7.88 -3.76
N CYS A 98 20.02 -7.01 -4.43
CA CYS A 98 19.64 -7.20 -5.82
C CYS A 98 20.83 -7.09 -6.79
N GLN A 99 21.81 -6.22 -6.51
CA GLN A 99 23.02 -6.09 -7.33
C GLN A 99 23.90 -7.35 -7.31
N HIS A 100 23.81 -8.17 -6.26
CA HIS A 100 24.53 -9.45 -6.18
C HIS A 100 23.79 -10.61 -6.84
N MET A 101 22.55 -10.41 -7.30
CA MET A 101 21.81 -11.44 -8.02
C MET A 101 22.23 -11.45 -9.50
N TYR A 102 22.53 -12.65 -10.03
CA TYR A 102 22.74 -12.80 -11.46
C TYR A 102 21.42 -12.58 -12.21
N THR A 103 21.40 -11.61 -13.13
CA THR A 103 20.27 -11.41 -14.03
C THR A 103 20.79 -11.14 -15.45
N PRO A 104 20.03 -11.56 -16.49
CA PRO A 104 20.50 -11.44 -17.87
C PRO A 104 20.46 -10.00 -18.41
N ASP A 105 19.61 -9.13 -17.86
CA ASP A 105 19.27 -7.83 -18.47
C ASP A 105 19.07 -6.70 -17.43
N ASP A 106 20.05 -5.80 -17.29
CA ASP A 106 19.94 -4.60 -16.44
C ASP A 106 19.30 -3.42 -17.20
N ILE A 107 17.99 -3.47 -17.38
CA ILE A 107 17.26 -2.52 -18.23
C ILE A 107 16.60 -1.40 -17.44
N SER A 108 15.96 -1.72 -16.31
CA SER A 108 15.04 -0.80 -15.64
C SER A 108 15.74 0.09 -14.61
N SER A 109 15.31 1.34 -14.56
CA SER A 109 15.92 2.37 -13.74
C SER A 109 15.60 2.19 -12.25
N VAL A 110 16.61 2.32 -11.39
CA VAL A 110 16.43 2.44 -9.94
C VAL A 110 16.25 3.92 -9.57
N TYR A 111 15.24 4.24 -8.76
CA TYR A 111 14.92 5.62 -8.36
C TYR A 111 16.11 6.33 -7.73
N GLY A 112 16.38 7.57 -8.15
CA GLY A 112 17.38 8.43 -7.51
C GLY A 112 18.81 7.90 -7.52
N ARG A 113 19.10 6.87 -8.33
CA ARG A 113 20.42 6.24 -8.46
C ARG A 113 20.89 6.35 -9.90
N ARG A 114 21.55 7.47 -10.20
CA ARG A 114 22.02 7.80 -11.54
C ARG A 114 22.85 6.68 -12.16
N GLY A 115 22.36 6.13 -13.27
CA GLY A 115 23.06 5.10 -14.06
C GLY A 115 22.94 3.69 -13.49
N THR A 116 22.32 3.50 -12.32
CA THR A 116 22.06 2.17 -11.76
C THR A 116 20.83 1.57 -12.42
N ARG A 117 20.97 0.41 -13.04
CA ARG A 117 19.87 -0.35 -13.62
C ARG A 117 19.87 -1.77 -13.08
N LEU A 118 18.69 -2.37 -13.06
CA LEU A 118 18.47 -3.76 -12.67
C LEU A 118 17.50 -4.42 -13.66
N SER A 119 17.36 -5.74 -13.57
CA SER A 119 16.25 -6.41 -14.25
C SER A 119 14.89 -5.84 -13.83
N PRO A 120 13.87 -5.85 -14.71
CA PRO A 120 12.60 -5.20 -14.42
C PRO A 120 11.94 -5.65 -13.11
N THR A 121 12.05 -6.93 -12.76
CA THR A 121 11.52 -7.48 -11.51
C THR A 121 12.26 -6.94 -10.28
N LEU A 122 13.59 -6.88 -10.32
CA LEU A 122 14.41 -6.37 -9.22
C LEU A 122 14.30 -4.85 -9.09
N ALA A 123 14.23 -4.12 -10.21
CA ALA A 123 13.98 -2.67 -10.20
C ALA A 123 12.61 -2.36 -9.59
N ALA A 124 11.55 -3.09 -9.96
CA ALA A 124 10.24 -2.93 -9.36
C ALA A 124 10.25 -3.22 -7.85
N PHE A 125 10.95 -4.28 -7.41
CA PHE A 125 11.11 -4.59 -5.99
C PHE A 125 11.82 -3.47 -5.23
N VAL A 126 13.01 -3.04 -5.67
CA VAL A 126 13.80 -2.00 -4.98
C VAL A 126 13.08 -0.65 -4.98
N ASN A 127 12.44 -0.26 -6.09
CA ASN A 127 11.66 0.98 -6.15
C ASN A 127 10.37 0.89 -5.31
N GLY A 128 9.77 -0.30 -5.18
CA GLY A 128 8.67 -0.55 -4.25
C GLY A 128 9.09 -0.42 -2.79
N VAL A 129 10.24 -1.00 -2.42
CA VAL A 129 10.86 -0.80 -1.10
C VAL A 129 11.11 0.69 -0.85
N ALA A 130 11.65 1.42 -1.83
CA ALA A 130 11.86 2.86 -1.71
C ALA A 130 10.54 3.60 -1.45
N THR A 131 9.47 3.26 -2.17
CA THR A 131 8.16 3.92 -2.05
C THR A 131 7.56 3.77 -0.66
N HIS A 132 7.72 2.62 -0.02
CA HIS A 132 7.12 2.32 1.28
C HIS A 132 8.11 2.37 2.47
N SER A 133 9.39 2.70 2.25
CA SER A 133 10.45 2.63 3.27
C SER A 133 10.20 3.53 4.49
N MET A 134 9.48 4.63 4.30
CA MET A 134 9.19 5.63 5.33
C MET A 134 7.72 5.66 5.75
N ASP A 135 6.88 4.73 5.28
CA ASP A 135 5.43 4.75 5.47
C ASP A 135 4.84 6.14 5.10
N PHE A 136 5.23 6.68 3.94
CA PHE A 136 4.89 8.04 3.50
C PHE A 136 4.03 8.10 2.22
N ASP A 137 3.89 6.95 1.57
CA ASP A 137 3.05 6.75 0.41
C ASP A 137 1.56 6.84 0.74
N ASP A 138 0.79 6.81 -0.34
CA ASP A 138 -0.63 7.07 -0.33
C ASP A 138 -1.43 5.99 0.40
N THR A 139 -2.65 6.31 0.82
CA THR A 139 -3.50 5.37 1.57
C THR A 139 -4.93 5.40 1.06
N TRP A 140 -5.56 4.24 0.92
CA TRP A 140 -6.91 4.11 0.36
C TRP A 140 -7.92 3.53 1.35
N HIS A 141 -9.16 3.36 0.89
CA HIS A 141 -10.23 2.70 1.62
C HIS A 141 -10.95 1.67 0.72
N PRO A 142 -11.06 0.38 1.10
CA PRO A 142 -10.52 -0.25 2.32
C PRO A 142 -9.00 -0.12 2.49
N ALA A 143 -8.47 -0.34 3.70
CA ALA A 143 -7.15 0.13 4.10
C ALA A 143 -6.00 -0.58 3.37
N THR A 144 -5.29 0.15 2.50
CA THR A 144 -4.07 -0.32 1.80
C THR A 144 -3.23 0.87 1.30
N HIS A 145 -2.03 0.56 0.81
CA HIS A 145 -1.11 1.46 0.10
C HIS A 145 -1.03 1.06 -1.38
N PRO A 146 -1.94 1.56 -2.24
CA PRO A 146 -2.20 0.88 -3.51
C PRO A 146 -1.19 1.23 -4.61
N SER A 147 -0.56 2.42 -4.55
CA SER A 147 0.30 2.90 -5.64
C SER A 147 1.68 2.24 -5.64
N GLY A 148 2.28 2.04 -4.46
CA GLY A 148 3.62 1.45 -4.33
C GLY A 148 3.75 0.02 -4.83
N ALA A 149 2.64 -0.72 -4.88
CA ALA A 149 2.59 -2.07 -5.44
C ALA A 149 2.48 -2.10 -6.98
N VAL A 150 1.98 -1.02 -7.60
CA VAL A 150 1.66 -0.99 -9.03
C VAL A 150 2.65 -0.14 -9.82
N LEU A 151 2.92 1.08 -9.36
CA LEU A 151 3.69 2.05 -10.12
C LEU A 151 5.12 1.58 -10.45
N PRO A 152 5.89 1.02 -9.49
CA PRO A 152 7.22 0.49 -9.79
C PRO A 152 7.21 -0.60 -10.86
N ALA A 153 6.20 -1.49 -10.86
CA ALA A 153 6.06 -2.54 -11.84
C ALA A 153 5.72 -1.99 -13.22
N VAL A 154 4.77 -1.05 -13.31
CA VAL A 154 4.39 -0.41 -14.58
C VAL A 154 5.57 0.38 -15.17
N LEU A 155 6.34 1.10 -14.34
CA LEU A 155 7.54 1.81 -14.77
C LEU A 155 8.64 0.86 -15.27
N ALA A 156 8.93 -0.22 -14.54
CA ALA A 156 9.94 -1.20 -14.94
C ALA A 156 9.57 -1.92 -16.24
N LEU A 157 8.30 -2.35 -16.39
CA LEU A 157 7.81 -2.93 -17.64
C LEU A 157 7.86 -1.91 -18.79
N SER A 158 7.49 -0.66 -18.52
CA SER A 158 7.60 0.41 -19.50
C SER A 158 9.05 0.63 -19.92
N ASP A 159 10.02 0.57 -19.00
CA ASP A 159 11.47 0.65 -19.29
C ASP A 159 11.96 -0.52 -20.15
N MET A 160 11.46 -1.73 -19.89
CA MET A 160 11.79 -2.95 -20.65
C MET A 160 11.32 -2.90 -22.11
N MET A 161 10.22 -2.19 -22.41
CA MET A 161 9.69 -2.11 -23.77
C MET A 161 10.61 -1.32 -24.71
N PRO A 162 10.77 -1.73 -25.99
CA PRO A 162 11.60 -1.01 -26.96
C PRO A 162 10.99 0.36 -27.28
N THR A 163 11.82 1.33 -27.67
CA THR A 163 11.42 2.74 -27.89
C THR A 163 10.21 2.90 -28.82
N ASN A 164 10.12 2.10 -29.88
CA ASN A 164 9.02 2.14 -30.85
C ASN A 164 7.72 1.45 -30.39
N ARG A 165 7.73 0.80 -29.22
CA ARG A 165 6.56 0.16 -28.58
C ARG A 165 6.37 0.63 -27.15
N LYS A 166 7.01 1.73 -26.73
CA LYS A 166 6.74 2.32 -25.42
C LYS A 166 5.26 2.65 -25.31
N PRO A 167 4.63 2.39 -24.15
CA PRO A 167 3.21 2.68 -23.97
C PRO A 167 2.96 4.19 -24.04
N SER A 168 1.81 4.59 -24.59
CA SER A 168 1.32 5.95 -24.44
C SER A 168 1.08 6.26 -22.96
N GLY A 169 0.99 7.54 -22.60
CA GLY A 169 0.65 7.89 -21.23
C GLY A 169 -0.76 7.46 -20.83
N LEU A 170 -1.69 7.33 -21.78
CA LEU A 170 -3.01 6.72 -21.55
C LEU A 170 -2.92 5.21 -21.27
N ASP A 171 -2.10 4.47 -22.01
CA ASP A 171 -1.89 3.04 -21.76
C ASP A 171 -1.20 2.82 -20.41
N PHE A 172 -0.25 3.69 -20.06
CA PHE A 172 0.41 3.70 -18.76
C PHE A 172 -0.62 3.92 -17.64
N LEU A 173 -1.45 4.96 -17.75
CA LEU A 173 -2.48 5.28 -16.77
C LEU A 173 -3.57 4.20 -16.72
N LEU A 174 -3.90 3.56 -17.84
CA LEU A 174 -4.81 2.41 -17.86
C LEU A 174 -4.25 1.25 -17.03
N ALA A 175 -3.00 0.83 -17.31
CA ALA A 175 -2.36 -0.26 -16.59
C ALA A 175 -2.27 0.03 -15.08
N PHE A 176 -1.90 1.27 -14.73
CA PHE A 176 -1.88 1.72 -13.35
C PHE A 176 -3.26 1.62 -12.68
N ASN A 177 -4.30 2.19 -13.30
CA ASN A 177 -5.66 2.18 -12.74
C ASN A 177 -6.28 0.77 -12.69
N VAL A 178 -5.94 -0.13 -13.61
CA VAL A 178 -6.35 -1.54 -13.52
C VAL A 178 -5.74 -2.20 -12.28
N GLY A 179 -4.45 -1.97 -12.01
CA GLY A 179 -3.80 -2.47 -10.79
C GLY A 179 -4.49 -1.97 -9.50
N LEU A 180 -4.90 -0.71 -9.46
CA LEU A 180 -5.65 -0.13 -8.33
C LEU A 180 -7.05 -0.74 -8.21
N GLU A 181 -7.78 -0.84 -9.33
CA GLU A 181 -9.14 -1.37 -9.38
C GLU A 181 -9.19 -2.80 -8.84
N ILE A 182 -8.28 -3.65 -9.29
CA ILE A 182 -8.22 -5.06 -8.85
C ILE A 182 -7.96 -5.13 -7.34
N GLN A 183 -7.00 -4.37 -6.81
CA GLN A 183 -6.75 -4.32 -5.36
C GLN A 183 -8.01 -3.90 -4.58
N GLY A 184 -8.67 -2.82 -5.01
CA GLY A 184 -9.86 -2.31 -4.34
C GLY A 184 -11.04 -3.28 -4.36
N ARG A 185 -11.26 -3.95 -5.50
CA ARG A 185 -12.32 -4.97 -5.64
C ARG A 185 -12.04 -6.18 -4.77
N LEU A 186 -10.79 -6.66 -4.73
CA LEU A 186 -10.37 -7.76 -3.87
C LEU A 186 -10.58 -7.46 -2.38
N MET A 187 -10.23 -6.25 -1.93
CA MET A 187 -10.43 -5.86 -0.53
C MET A 187 -11.91 -5.81 -0.14
N ARG A 188 -12.82 -5.48 -1.07
CA ARG A 188 -14.28 -5.48 -0.81
C ARG A 188 -14.87 -6.88 -0.65
N PHE A 189 -14.07 -7.94 -0.79
CA PHE A 189 -14.50 -9.31 -0.49
C PHE A 189 -14.57 -9.61 1.01
N SER A 190 -14.20 -8.67 1.88
CA SER A 190 -14.27 -8.86 3.34
C SER A 190 -14.57 -7.53 4.04
N ASN A 191 -15.39 -7.58 5.10
CA ASN A 191 -15.63 -6.38 5.90
C ASN A 191 -14.41 -6.05 6.78
N GLU A 192 -13.58 -7.04 7.12
CA GLU A 192 -12.34 -6.81 7.88
C GLU A 192 -11.37 -5.87 7.17
N ALA A 193 -11.33 -5.88 5.83
CA ALA A 193 -10.46 -5.00 5.04
C ALA A 193 -10.78 -3.50 5.26
N HIS A 194 -12.00 -3.18 5.67
CA HIS A 194 -12.40 -1.80 6.00
C HIS A 194 -11.78 -1.32 7.31
N ASN A 195 -11.37 -2.27 8.15
CA ASN A 195 -10.59 -2.03 9.36
C ASN A 195 -9.10 -2.19 9.07
N ILE A 196 -8.30 -1.78 10.04
CA ILE A 196 -6.86 -1.93 9.97
C ILE A 196 -6.44 -3.43 10.04
N PRO A 197 -5.57 -3.94 9.12
CA PRO A 197 -5.27 -5.37 8.95
C PRO A 197 -4.62 -6.08 10.15
N LYS A 198 -4.73 -7.43 10.21
CA LYS A 198 -4.19 -8.26 11.30
C LYS A 198 -3.27 -9.46 10.92
N ARG A 199 -3.26 -10.05 9.70
CA ARG A 199 -2.42 -11.22 9.26
C ARG A 199 -2.33 -11.45 7.72
N GLY A 200 -1.54 -12.43 7.22
CA GLY A 200 -1.60 -12.98 5.83
C GLY A 200 -0.80 -14.30 5.53
N LEU A 201 -1.09 -14.99 4.39
CA LEU A 201 -0.35 -15.96 3.48
C LEU A 201 -1.34 -16.85 2.63
N GLU A 202 -0.97 -17.80 1.71
CA GLU A 202 -0.76 -17.80 0.22
C GLU A 202 -1.75 -18.79 -0.50
N ALA A 203 -1.75 -18.91 -1.85
CA ALA A 203 -2.97 -19.22 -2.66
C ALA A 203 -2.92 -20.31 -3.79
N SER A 204 -4.08 -20.61 -4.41
CA SER A 204 -4.49 -21.76 -5.29
C SER A 204 -5.05 -21.32 -6.67
N PRO A 205 -5.22 -22.16 -7.74
CA PRO A 205 -5.75 -21.76 -9.06
C PRO A 205 -7.25 -21.39 -9.18
N LEU A 206 -8.10 -21.65 -8.18
CA LEU A 206 -9.42 -21.00 -8.02
C LEU A 206 -9.29 -19.85 -7.02
N VAL A 207 -8.27 -19.02 -7.27
CA VAL A 207 -7.62 -18.23 -6.23
C VAL A 207 -8.59 -17.29 -5.52
N LEU A 208 -9.55 -16.71 -6.24
CA LEU A 208 -10.50 -15.75 -5.67
C LEU A 208 -11.87 -16.36 -5.32
N ASP A 209 -12.10 -17.62 -5.63
CA ASP A 209 -13.39 -18.27 -5.41
C ASP A 209 -13.41 -18.94 -4.03
N ALA A 210 -14.54 -18.84 -3.31
CA ALA A 210 -14.73 -19.54 -2.05
C ALA A 210 -15.07 -21.02 -2.30
N VAL A 211 -14.06 -21.86 -2.45
CA VAL A 211 -14.23 -23.31 -2.66
C VAL A 211 -14.08 -24.05 -1.33
N ALA A 212 -15.13 -24.78 -0.92
CA ALA A 212 -15.09 -25.56 0.32
C ALA A 212 -13.93 -26.57 0.30
N GLY A 213 -13.04 -26.49 1.30
CA GLY A 213 -11.90 -27.41 1.46
C GLY A 213 -10.63 -27.05 0.67
N VAL A 214 -10.61 -25.95 -0.09
CA VAL A 214 -9.42 -25.46 -0.80
C VAL A 214 -9.13 -24.03 -0.35
N ALA A 215 -7.97 -23.81 0.29
CA ALA A 215 -7.54 -22.46 0.67
C ALA A 215 -7.01 -21.70 -0.56
N GLY A 216 -7.68 -20.61 -0.93
CA GLY A 216 -7.22 -19.62 -1.91
C GLY A 216 -6.96 -18.27 -1.23
N PHE A 217 -7.33 -17.17 -1.88
CA PHE A 217 -7.28 -15.80 -1.33
C PHE A 217 -8.22 -15.60 -0.12
N SER A 218 -9.19 -16.50 0.07
CA SER A 218 -9.99 -16.54 1.30
C SER A 218 -9.15 -16.75 2.57
N ALA A 219 -7.93 -17.31 2.46
CA ALA A 219 -7.03 -17.54 3.60
C ALA A 219 -6.61 -16.24 4.31
N PHE A 220 -6.72 -15.09 3.64
CA PHE A 220 -6.32 -13.79 4.15
C PHE A 220 -7.43 -13.07 4.95
N TYR A 221 -8.67 -13.57 4.94
CA TYR A 221 -9.84 -12.89 5.51
C TYR A 221 -10.73 -13.84 6.31
N GLU A 222 -11.19 -13.44 7.50
CA GLU A 222 -12.08 -14.28 8.33
C GLU A 222 -13.51 -14.35 7.74
N ASP A 223 -13.98 -13.28 7.08
CA ASP A 223 -15.32 -13.14 6.53
C ASP A 223 -15.35 -12.97 5.00
N TYR A 224 -14.70 -13.89 4.29
CA TYR A 224 -14.52 -13.83 2.83
C TYR A 224 -15.79 -14.11 2.01
N VAL A 225 -16.27 -13.10 1.28
CA VAL A 225 -17.44 -13.12 0.40
C VAL A 225 -17.07 -12.52 -0.97
N PRO A 226 -16.54 -13.31 -1.91
CA PRO A 226 -16.10 -12.80 -3.21
C PRO A 226 -17.28 -12.41 -4.10
N GLN A 227 -17.08 -11.41 -4.97
CA GLN A 227 -18.09 -10.90 -5.91
C GLN A 227 -17.50 -10.80 -7.32
N PRO A 228 -18.26 -11.16 -8.37
CA PRO A 228 -17.78 -11.06 -9.75
C PRO A 228 -17.60 -9.59 -10.17
N LEU A 229 -16.59 -9.34 -11.00
CA LEU A 229 -16.36 -8.04 -11.62
C LEU A 229 -17.10 -7.97 -12.97
N LYS A 230 -17.89 -6.92 -13.17
CA LYS A 230 -18.63 -6.74 -14.42
C LYS A 230 -17.66 -6.47 -15.57
N SER A 231 -17.89 -7.13 -16.71
CA SER A 231 -17.19 -6.83 -17.95
C SER A 231 -17.54 -5.41 -18.41
N PRO A 232 -16.57 -4.66 -18.97
CA PRO A 232 -16.79 -3.31 -19.49
C PRO A 232 -17.56 -3.29 -20.83
N SER A 233 -18.15 -4.40 -21.29
CA SER A 233 -18.89 -4.47 -22.56
C SER A 233 -20.23 -3.71 -22.49
N GLY A 234 -20.17 -2.39 -22.76
CA GLY A 234 -21.27 -1.42 -22.73
C GLY A 234 -20.75 0.03 -22.69
N ASP A 235 -21.61 1.01 -22.33
CA ASP A 235 -21.29 2.45 -22.41
C ASP A 235 -20.49 3.05 -21.22
N SER A 236 -20.11 2.31 -20.18
CA SER A 236 -19.10 2.75 -19.19
C SER A 236 -18.76 1.68 -18.15
N HIS A 237 -17.53 1.71 -17.63
CA HIS A 237 -17.13 1.07 -16.36
C HIS A 237 -16.85 2.17 -15.35
N MET A 238 -17.39 2.04 -14.13
CA MET A 238 -17.11 2.97 -13.05
C MET A 238 -15.98 2.43 -12.18
N PHE A 239 -14.82 3.08 -12.24
CA PHE A 239 -13.68 2.74 -11.39
C PHE A 239 -13.97 3.09 -9.93
N LEU A 240 -13.45 2.30 -9.00
CA LEU A 240 -13.55 2.59 -7.56
C LEU A 240 -12.94 3.95 -7.21
N LEU A 241 -11.91 4.35 -7.95
CA LEU A 241 -11.26 5.64 -7.80
C LEU A 241 -12.17 6.82 -8.18
N GLU A 242 -13.33 6.61 -8.81
CA GLU A 242 -14.32 7.67 -9.08
C GLU A 242 -15.11 8.04 -7.82
N GLU A 243 -15.42 7.06 -6.97
CA GLU A 243 -16.22 7.27 -5.77
C GLU A 243 -15.36 7.43 -4.51
N GLN A 244 -14.19 6.79 -4.47
CA GLN A 244 -13.31 6.77 -3.30
C GLN A 244 -11.94 7.33 -3.67
N ASP A 245 -11.67 8.56 -3.21
CA ASP A 245 -10.37 9.20 -3.37
C ASP A 245 -9.29 8.61 -2.43
N ILE A 246 -8.06 9.05 -2.65
CA ILE A 246 -6.86 8.65 -1.93
C ILE A 246 -6.51 9.68 -0.83
N GLY A 247 -5.93 9.19 0.26
CA GLY A 247 -5.32 10.00 1.30
C GLY A 247 -3.84 10.19 1.03
N PHE A 248 -3.38 11.44 0.99
CA PHE A 248 -1.97 11.79 0.84
C PHE A 248 -1.41 12.26 2.19
N LYS A 249 -0.42 11.53 2.70
CA LYS A 249 0.26 11.86 3.96
C LYS A 249 1.07 13.15 3.81
N ARG A 250 1.00 14.04 4.81
CA ARG A 250 1.84 15.26 4.94
C ARG A 250 3.22 15.01 5.55
N PHE A 251 3.32 14.03 6.45
CA PHE A 251 4.55 13.56 7.07
C PHE A 251 4.63 12.03 7.05
N PRO A 252 5.85 11.45 7.06
CA PRO A 252 6.08 10.02 6.89
C PRO A 252 5.71 9.22 8.15
N ALA A 253 4.44 8.87 8.31
CA ALA A 253 3.97 8.08 9.44
C ALA A 253 2.63 7.43 9.10
N HIS A 254 2.24 6.47 9.94
CA HIS A 254 0.98 5.77 9.80
C HIS A 254 -0.18 6.76 9.71
N LEU A 255 -1.14 6.53 8.81
CA LEU A 255 -2.19 7.52 8.50
C LEU A 255 -2.95 8.00 9.75
N GLY A 256 -3.18 7.09 10.70
CA GLY A 256 -3.79 7.38 12.01
C GLY A 256 -3.10 8.51 12.78
N MET A 257 -1.80 8.69 12.62
CA MET A 257 -1.02 9.73 13.31
C MET A 257 -1.42 11.14 12.88
N HIS A 258 -1.94 11.32 11.67
CA HIS A 258 -2.28 12.64 11.12
C HIS A 258 -3.46 13.30 11.85
N TRP A 259 -4.44 12.50 12.30
CA TRP A 259 -5.52 13.00 13.15
C TRP A 259 -4.99 13.52 14.50
N VAL A 260 -4.12 12.74 15.14
CA VAL A 260 -3.58 13.11 16.46
C VAL A 260 -2.62 14.29 16.36
N ALA A 261 -1.78 14.34 15.33
CA ALA A 261 -0.89 15.47 15.07
C ALA A 261 -1.67 16.78 14.84
N ASP A 262 -2.77 16.75 14.06
CA ASP A 262 -3.58 17.96 13.85
C ASP A 262 -4.33 18.39 15.12
N ALA A 263 -4.85 17.43 15.90
CA ALA A 263 -5.45 17.73 17.19
C ALA A 263 -4.43 18.35 18.15
N ALA A 264 -3.22 17.78 18.23
CA ALA A 264 -2.11 18.32 19.03
C ALA A 264 -1.66 19.70 18.56
N ALA A 265 -1.50 19.91 17.25
CA ALA A 265 -1.10 21.20 16.68
C ALA A 265 -2.13 22.30 16.97
N SER A 266 -3.42 21.95 17.06
CA SER A 266 -4.45 22.92 17.48
C SER A 266 -4.27 23.35 18.95
N VAL A 267 -3.87 22.43 19.83
CA VAL A 267 -3.55 22.75 21.24
C VAL A 267 -2.25 23.54 21.34
N HIS A 268 -1.22 23.19 20.55
CA HIS A 268 0.02 23.97 20.47
C HIS A 268 -0.27 25.45 20.21
N LYS A 269 -1.11 25.75 19.21
CA LYS A 269 -1.51 27.14 18.89
C LYS A 269 -2.18 27.87 20.06
N LEU A 270 -2.98 27.16 20.86
CA LEU A 270 -3.58 27.73 22.07
C LEU A 270 -2.54 28.05 23.15
N LEU A 271 -1.46 27.26 23.22
CA LEU A 271 -0.37 27.44 24.19
C LEU A 271 0.59 28.57 23.81
N VAL A 272 0.99 28.66 22.54
CA VAL A 272 1.99 29.64 22.09
C VAL A 272 1.39 30.95 21.54
N GLY A 273 0.10 30.95 21.20
CA GLY A 273 -0.56 32.09 20.55
C GLY A 273 -0.20 32.21 19.06
N VAL A 274 -0.12 33.44 18.54
CA VAL A 274 0.09 33.75 17.11
C VAL A 274 1.58 33.98 16.77
N GLY A 275 2.49 33.89 17.75
CA GLY A 275 3.93 34.13 17.56
C GLY A 275 4.79 32.85 17.65
N PRO A 276 6.08 32.93 17.32
CA PRO A 276 7.02 31.85 17.59
C PRO A 276 7.19 31.71 19.11
N GLY A 277 6.66 30.63 19.67
CA GLY A 277 6.78 30.29 21.08
C GLY A 277 7.30 28.86 21.24
N THR A 278 8.03 28.59 22.31
CA THR A 278 8.47 27.25 22.67
C THR A 278 7.65 26.76 23.86
N ILE A 279 7.24 25.50 23.82
CA ILE A 279 6.52 24.88 24.93
C ILE A 279 7.55 24.29 25.89
N SER A 280 7.53 24.77 27.13
CA SER A 280 8.32 24.12 28.19
C SER A 280 7.53 22.93 28.71
N PRO A 281 8.12 21.72 28.78
CA PRO A 281 7.47 20.59 29.42
C PRO A 281 6.98 20.93 30.83
N ALA A 282 7.68 21.77 31.61
CA ALA A 282 7.25 22.11 32.98
C ALA A 282 5.84 22.72 33.07
N GLN A 283 5.30 23.28 31.98
CA GLN A 283 3.95 23.83 31.94
C GLN A 283 2.86 22.77 31.81
N ILE A 284 3.19 21.58 31.33
CA ILE A 284 2.24 20.50 31.04
C ILE A 284 2.28 19.48 32.18
N GLN A 285 1.15 19.26 32.84
CA GLN A 285 1.01 18.26 33.89
C GLN A 285 0.67 16.88 33.31
N ASP A 286 -0.24 16.82 32.34
CA ASP A 286 -0.87 15.58 31.88
C ASP A 286 -1.39 15.72 30.44
N ILE A 287 -1.31 14.65 29.64
CA ILE A 287 -1.71 14.63 28.23
C ILE A 287 -2.60 13.40 27.97
N GLN A 288 -3.89 13.62 27.76
CA GLN A 288 -4.81 12.57 27.35
C GLN A 288 -4.95 12.52 25.82
N LEU A 289 -4.79 11.33 25.25
CA LEU A 289 -5.11 11.05 23.84
C LEU A 289 -6.36 10.18 23.76
N ARG A 290 -7.42 10.65 23.09
CA ARG A 290 -8.62 9.84 22.80
C ARG A 290 -8.56 9.40 21.33
N VAL A 291 -8.29 8.12 21.10
CA VAL A 291 -7.96 7.55 19.78
C VAL A 291 -8.55 6.13 19.66
N PRO A 292 -8.72 5.58 18.44
CA PRO A 292 -9.15 4.20 18.30
C PRO A 292 -8.20 3.22 18.98
N LYS A 293 -8.77 2.12 19.48
CA LYS A 293 -7.96 1.00 19.98
C LYS A 293 -7.20 0.37 18.82
N SER A 294 -5.88 0.30 18.92
CA SER A 294 -5.02 -0.39 17.96
C SER A 294 -3.97 -1.23 18.66
N LYS A 295 -3.55 -2.33 18.01
CA LYS A 295 -2.58 -3.30 18.55
C LYS A 295 -1.13 -2.97 18.26
N TYR A 296 -0.83 -2.20 17.20
CA TYR A 296 0.56 -2.03 16.71
C TYR A 296 1.03 -0.58 16.63
N ILE A 297 0.14 0.41 16.83
CA ILE A 297 0.49 1.84 16.85
C ILE A 297 0.45 2.50 18.25
N ASN A 298 0.21 1.69 19.28
CA ASN A 298 0.34 2.12 20.67
C ASN A 298 1.79 1.85 21.12
N ARG A 299 2.64 2.88 21.08
CA ARG A 299 4.07 2.78 21.36
C ARG A 299 4.51 3.98 22.20
N PRO A 300 4.43 3.90 23.54
CA PRO A 300 4.61 5.07 24.40
C PRO A 300 6.03 5.64 24.35
N PHE A 301 7.05 4.79 24.19
CA PHE A 301 8.45 5.18 24.09
C PHE A 301 9.08 4.46 22.90
N PRO A 302 8.94 5.01 21.67
CA PRO A 302 9.53 4.37 20.50
C PRO A 302 11.06 4.45 20.54
N GLU A 303 11.73 3.33 20.28
CA GLU A 303 13.19 3.23 20.31
C GLU A 303 13.82 3.36 18.91
N SER A 304 13.00 3.25 17.86
CA SER A 304 13.44 3.35 16.48
C SER A 304 12.56 4.28 15.66
N GLU A 305 13.10 4.77 14.54
CA GLU A 305 12.36 5.57 13.55
C GLU A 305 11.04 4.89 13.17
N HIS A 306 11.09 3.59 12.85
CA HIS A 306 9.92 2.81 12.46
C HIS A 306 8.84 2.76 13.56
N GLU A 307 9.24 2.62 14.82
CA GLU A 307 8.31 2.66 15.94
C GLU A 307 7.72 4.05 16.16
N ALA A 308 8.50 5.12 15.96
CA ALA A 308 8.02 6.49 16.08
C ALA A 308 6.99 6.83 15.00
N ARG A 309 7.16 6.31 13.77
CA ARG A 309 6.16 6.38 12.68
C ARG A 309 4.84 5.70 13.03
N HIS A 310 4.85 4.79 14.01
CA HIS A 310 3.71 4.03 14.52
C HIS A 310 3.43 4.32 16.00
N SER A 311 3.56 5.57 16.43
CA SER A 311 3.32 5.96 17.84
C SER A 311 2.40 7.17 17.92
N PHE A 312 1.18 6.97 18.43
CA PHE A 312 0.27 8.09 18.70
C PHE A 312 0.90 9.10 19.65
N GLN A 313 1.56 8.60 20.70
CA GLN A 313 2.20 9.39 21.74
C GLN A 313 3.31 10.28 21.17
N PHE A 314 4.19 9.70 20.36
CA PHE A 314 5.29 10.43 19.73
C PHE A 314 4.81 11.54 18.82
N ASN A 315 3.85 11.25 17.95
CA ASN A 315 3.36 12.22 16.97
C ASN A 315 2.54 13.32 17.66
N ALA A 316 1.78 13.00 18.71
CA ALA A 316 1.11 13.99 19.55
C ALA A 316 2.12 14.92 20.24
N CYS A 317 3.12 14.37 20.93
CA CYS A 317 4.10 15.16 21.67
C CYS A 317 5.00 15.97 20.75
N SER A 318 5.38 15.44 19.58
CA SER A 318 6.14 16.18 18.58
C SER A 318 5.34 17.37 18.05
N ALA A 319 4.07 17.17 17.66
CA ALA A 319 3.20 18.25 17.22
C ALA A 319 2.88 19.26 18.34
N LEU A 320 2.78 18.81 19.60
CA LEU A 320 2.65 19.70 20.74
C LEU A 320 3.89 20.56 20.94
N LEU A 321 5.10 20.02 20.81
CA LEU A 321 6.33 20.81 21.00
C LEU A 321 6.60 21.75 19.83
N ASP A 322 6.50 21.25 18.61
CA ASP A 322 7.02 21.90 17.42
C ASP A 322 5.92 22.56 16.57
N GLY A 323 4.65 22.35 16.90
CA GLY A 323 3.49 22.84 16.14
C GLY A 323 3.17 22.04 14.88
N GLU A 324 4.05 21.14 14.48
CA GLU A 324 3.89 20.24 13.33
C GLU A 324 4.74 18.96 13.49
N VAL A 325 4.49 17.98 12.63
CA VAL A 325 5.35 16.81 12.45
C VAL A 325 5.90 16.85 11.03
N THR A 326 7.21 16.64 10.87
CA THR A 326 7.89 16.66 9.57
C THR A 326 8.76 15.41 9.39
N VAL A 327 9.42 15.28 8.24
CA VAL A 327 10.42 14.21 8.03
C VAL A 327 11.53 14.26 9.09
N GLN A 328 11.94 15.47 9.50
CA GLN A 328 13.04 15.66 10.47
C GLN A 328 12.65 15.24 11.89
N SER A 329 11.35 15.21 12.21
CA SER A 329 10.85 14.76 13.51
C SER A 329 11.29 13.33 13.84
N PHE A 330 11.53 12.50 12.83
CA PHE A 330 11.89 11.07 13.00
C PHE A 330 13.40 10.81 13.04
N THR A 331 14.24 11.85 13.03
CA THR A 331 15.69 11.69 13.15
C THR A 331 16.08 11.25 14.57
N PRO A 332 17.19 10.51 14.76
CA PRO A 332 17.64 10.08 16.09
C PRO A 332 17.81 11.22 17.09
N SER A 333 18.29 12.39 16.62
CA SER A 333 18.44 13.58 17.46
C SER A 333 17.10 14.19 17.87
N ALA A 334 16.11 14.24 16.98
CA ALA A 334 14.76 14.72 17.32
C ALA A 334 14.02 13.78 18.28
N MET A 335 14.20 12.47 18.11
CA MET A 335 13.57 11.43 18.94
C MET A 335 14.13 11.37 20.37
N SER A 336 15.39 11.75 20.56
CA SER A 336 16.09 11.70 21.86
C SER A 336 16.00 12.99 22.67
N ARG A 337 15.25 14.01 22.20
CA ARG A 337 15.09 15.29 22.91
C ARG A 337 14.55 15.09 24.33
N PRO A 338 15.21 15.63 25.37
CA PRO A 338 14.74 15.51 26.75
C PRO A 338 13.31 16.05 26.94
N GLU A 339 12.94 17.11 26.22
CA GLU A 339 11.61 17.71 26.29
C GLU A 339 10.54 16.77 25.75
N LEU A 340 10.82 16.07 24.66
CA LEU A 340 9.93 15.07 24.07
C LEU A 340 9.73 13.90 25.02
N LEU A 341 10.82 13.34 25.57
CA LEU A 341 10.77 12.22 26.52
C LEU A 341 9.99 12.60 27.79
N ALA A 342 10.16 13.83 28.27
CA ALA A 342 9.38 14.36 29.39
C ALA A 342 7.87 14.41 29.08
N LEU A 343 7.47 14.86 27.89
CA LEU A 343 6.06 14.85 27.51
C LEU A 343 5.51 13.43 27.34
N LEU A 344 6.27 12.52 26.70
CA LEU A 344 5.86 11.12 26.51
C LEU A 344 5.50 10.43 27.84
N SER A 345 6.26 10.72 28.91
CA SER A 345 5.98 10.18 30.25
C SER A 345 4.66 10.64 30.89
N ARG A 346 3.99 11.62 30.29
CA ARG A 346 2.72 12.21 30.76
C ARG A 346 1.55 11.86 29.86
N VAL A 347 1.77 11.01 28.87
CA VAL A 347 0.72 10.60 27.94
C VAL A 347 -0.02 9.38 28.48
N HIS A 348 -1.34 9.49 28.58
CA HIS A 348 -2.24 8.36 28.72
C HIS A 348 -3.24 8.32 27.56
N MET A 349 -3.69 7.11 27.25
CA MET A 349 -4.64 6.89 26.16
C MET A 349 -5.99 6.46 26.69
N GLU A 350 -7.02 6.94 26.02
CA GLU A 350 -8.39 6.48 26.15
C GLU A 350 -8.88 6.01 24.77
N HIS A 351 -9.71 4.97 24.77
CA HIS A 351 -10.26 4.37 23.55
C HIS A 351 -11.79 4.44 23.57
N PRO A 352 -12.37 5.53 23.08
CA PRO A 352 -13.82 5.70 23.05
C PRO A 352 -14.50 4.61 22.20
N HIS A 353 -15.65 4.11 22.67
CA HIS A 353 -16.42 3.08 21.96
C HIS A 353 -16.97 3.56 20.61
N ASP A 354 -17.18 4.88 20.46
CA ASP A 354 -17.66 5.54 19.25
C ASP A 354 -16.54 5.86 18.24
N ASN A 355 -15.27 5.50 18.55
CA ASN A 355 -14.11 5.79 17.71
C ASN A 355 -13.48 4.49 17.17
N PRO A 356 -14.10 3.83 16.17
CA PRO A 356 -13.58 2.57 15.62
C PRO A 356 -12.28 2.80 14.83
N ALA A 357 -11.45 1.75 14.73
CA ALA A 357 -10.19 1.76 13.99
C ALA A 357 -10.42 1.65 12.47
N ASN A 358 -11.03 2.70 11.90
CA ASN A 358 -11.41 2.79 10.50
C ASN A 358 -11.15 4.23 10.01
N PHE A 359 -10.29 4.37 9.00
CA PHE A 359 -9.89 5.67 8.44
C PHE A 359 -11.09 6.50 7.94
N ASN A 360 -12.20 5.84 7.59
CA ASN A 360 -13.40 6.52 7.14
C ASN A 360 -14.21 7.19 8.24
N CYS A 361 -13.99 6.91 9.52
CA CYS A 361 -14.79 7.53 10.59
C CYS A 361 -14.03 7.81 11.88
N MET A 362 -12.78 7.39 12.00
CA MET A 362 -11.98 7.67 13.18
C MET A 362 -11.71 9.17 13.37
N TYR A 363 -11.50 9.57 14.62
CA TYR A 363 -11.06 10.89 15.02
C TYR A 363 -9.88 10.82 16.00
N GLY A 364 -9.20 11.94 16.21
CA GLY A 364 -8.20 12.10 17.28
C GLY A 364 -8.55 13.29 18.17
N GLU A 365 -8.50 13.10 19.49
CA GLU A 365 -8.59 14.20 20.45
C GLU A 365 -7.37 14.23 21.35
N VAL A 366 -6.91 15.44 21.66
CA VAL A 366 -5.80 15.71 22.55
C VAL A 366 -6.30 16.66 23.63
N GLN A 367 -6.18 16.26 24.88
CA GLN A 367 -6.45 17.11 26.03
C GLN A 367 -5.15 17.29 26.81
N VAL A 368 -4.77 18.53 27.07
CA VAL A 368 -3.57 18.89 27.83
C VAL A 368 -4.00 19.61 29.11
N THR A 369 -3.64 19.04 30.25
CA THR A 369 -3.80 19.67 31.56
C THR A 369 -2.52 20.41 31.91
N LEU A 370 -2.61 21.70 32.20
CA LEU A 370 -1.49 22.55 32.56
C LEU A 370 -1.17 22.45 34.05
N ALA A 371 0.06 22.79 34.44
CA ALA A 371 0.50 22.78 35.84
C ALA A 371 -0.34 23.68 36.77
N GLY A 372 -1.02 24.69 36.20
CA GLY A 372 -1.97 25.54 36.92
C GLY A 372 -3.38 24.95 37.07
N GLY A 373 -3.65 23.78 36.50
CA GLY A 373 -4.95 23.09 36.52
C GLY A 373 -5.86 23.37 35.30
N ASP A 374 -5.55 24.39 34.50
CA ASP A 374 -6.29 24.69 33.26
C ASP A 374 -6.18 23.55 32.25
N THR A 375 -7.23 23.35 31.46
CA THR A 375 -7.29 22.27 30.47
C THR A 375 -7.52 22.84 29.07
N LEU A 376 -6.67 22.45 28.13
CA LEU A 376 -6.81 22.77 26.70
C LEU A 376 -7.17 21.53 25.91
N LYS A 377 -8.01 21.68 24.89
CA LYS A 377 -8.53 20.56 24.08
C LYS A 377 -8.39 20.86 22.60
N GLY A 378 -7.99 19.84 21.85
CA GLY A 378 -7.95 19.82 20.40
C GLY A 378 -8.64 18.56 19.89
N ARG A 379 -9.37 18.68 18.78
CA ARG A 379 -10.04 17.57 18.09
C ARG A 379 -9.82 17.69 16.60
N CYS A 380 -9.57 16.55 15.97
CA CYS A 380 -9.50 16.40 14.52
C CYS A 380 -10.39 15.24 14.10
N ASP A 381 -11.45 15.53 13.35
CA ASP A 381 -12.29 14.52 12.70
C ASP A 381 -11.80 14.20 11.27
N THR A 382 -11.11 15.15 10.63
CA THR A 382 -10.52 14.99 9.30
C THR A 382 -9.34 15.95 9.14
N PHE A 383 -8.16 15.42 8.85
CA PHE A 383 -6.94 16.19 8.64
C PHE A 383 -6.76 16.59 7.17
N TYR A 384 -5.95 17.63 6.93
CA TYR A 384 -5.60 18.04 5.56
C TYR A 384 -4.71 17.00 4.88
N GLY A 385 -5.19 16.43 3.78
CA GLY A 385 -4.58 15.30 3.06
C GLY A 385 -5.42 14.03 3.09
N HIS A 386 -6.40 13.93 3.98
CA HIS A 386 -7.40 12.86 3.97
C HIS A 386 -8.31 12.97 2.72
N TRP A 387 -8.89 11.88 2.21
CA TRP A 387 -9.78 11.93 1.03
C TRP A 387 -11.02 12.82 1.20
N ARG A 388 -11.45 13.11 2.45
CA ARG A 388 -12.50 14.09 2.79
C ARG A 388 -12.04 15.56 2.82
N ASN A 389 -10.74 15.79 2.90
CA ASN A 389 -10.11 17.12 2.88
C ASN A 389 -8.77 17.03 2.12
N PRO A 390 -8.83 16.75 0.80
CA PRO A 390 -7.66 16.34 0.04
C PRO A 390 -6.66 17.48 -0.11
N LEU A 391 -5.37 17.15 -0.30
CA LEU A 391 -4.37 18.15 -0.66
C LEU A 391 -4.77 18.89 -1.94
N THR A 392 -4.49 20.17 -2.01
CA THR A 392 -4.55 20.90 -3.29
C THR A 392 -3.43 20.41 -4.21
N ASN A 393 -3.57 20.61 -5.54
CA ASN A 393 -2.50 20.28 -6.48
C ASN A 393 -1.20 21.02 -6.13
N GLU A 394 -1.30 22.27 -5.67
CA GLU A 394 -0.14 23.05 -5.23
C GLU A 394 0.54 22.44 -4.01
N SER A 395 -0.24 22.02 -3.00
CA SER A 395 0.32 21.36 -1.80
C SER A 395 0.97 20.03 -2.14
N LEU A 396 0.36 19.26 -3.06
CA LEU A 396 0.94 18.00 -3.52
C LEU A 396 2.24 18.22 -4.31
N ARG A 397 2.28 19.21 -5.22
CA ARG A 397 3.51 19.60 -5.93
C ARG A 397 4.58 20.12 -4.97
N LYS A 398 4.20 20.86 -3.93
CA LYS A 398 5.14 21.30 -2.87
C LYS A 398 5.70 20.09 -2.11
N LYS A 399 4.86 19.12 -1.72
CA LYS A 399 5.31 17.84 -1.13
C LYS A 399 6.28 17.13 -2.07
N PHE A 400 5.92 16.99 -3.34
CA PHE A 400 6.77 16.37 -4.36
C PHE A 400 8.15 17.06 -4.47
N ARG A 401 8.18 18.39 -4.58
CA ARG A 401 9.44 19.16 -4.62
C ARG A 401 10.29 18.94 -3.39
N ASN A 402 9.68 19.00 -2.20
CA ASN A 402 10.39 18.77 -0.95
C ASN A 402 10.98 17.37 -0.85
N ASN A 403 10.27 16.35 -1.35
CA ASN A 403 10.75 14.97 -1.34
C ASN A 403 11.80 14.74 -2.43
N ALA A 404 11.43 14.94 -3.69
CA ALA A 404 12.28 14.63 -4.83
C ALA A 404 13.53 15.52 -4.90
N GLY A 405 13.44 16.79 -4.47
CA GLY A 405 14.55 17.74 -4.45
C GLY A 405 15.68 17.39 -3.48
N THR A 406 15.49 16.40 -2.59
CA THR A 406 16.58 15.87 -1.76
C THR A 406 17.56 15.00 -2.53
N VAL A 407 17.15 14.49 -3.69
CA VAL A 407 17.94 13.54 -4.51
C VAL A 407 18.12 14.03 -5.94
N LEU A 408 17.08 14.57 -6.56
CA LEU A 408 17.08 14.99 -7.96
C LEU A 408 17.36 16.49 -8.09
N PRO A 409 18.06 16.93 -9.17
CA PRO A 409 18.21 18.34 -9.48
C PRO A 409 16.86 19.03 -9.72
N SER A 410 16.72 20.29 -9.30
CA SER A 410 15.45 21.05 -9.41
C SER A 410 14.85 21.05 -10.82
N GLU A 411 15.69 21.07 -11.86
CA GLU A 411 15.23 21.01 -13.25
C GLU A 411 14.53 19.68 -13.59
N LYS A 412 15.00 18.55 -13.05
CA LYS A 412 14.31 17.25 -13.21
C LYS A 412 13.03 17.18 -12.39
N VAL A 413 13.03 17.78 -11.20
CA VAL A 413 11.85 17.86 -10.33
C VAL A 413 10.71 18.60 -11.04
N GLU A 414 10.96 19.78 -11.58
CA GLU A 414 9.92 20.52 -12.31
C GLU A 414 9.48 19.78 -13.59
N ARG A 415 10.43 19.18 -14.33
CA ARG A 415 10.08 18.35 -15.50
C ARG A 415 9.19 17.15 -15.15
N LEU A 416 9.41 16.50 -14.01
CA LEU A 416 8.55 15.40 -13.56
C LEU A 416 7.13 15.88 -13.26
N ILE A 417 6.98 17.05 -12.64
CA ILE A 417 5.67 17.66 -12.40
C ILE A 417 4.95 17.89 -13.74
N ASP A 418 5.60 18.56 -14.68
CA ASP A 418 5.01 18.91 -15.98
C ASP A 418 4.63 17.65 -16.78
N VAL A 419 5.50 16.64 -16.82
CA VAL A 419 5.25 15.38 -17.53
C VAL A 419 4.11 14.59 -16.88
N VAL A 420 4.04 14.56 -15.55
CA VAL A 420 2.96 13.82 -14.86
C VAL A 420 1.64 14.57 -15.00
N ASP A 421 1.62 15.90 -14.93
CA ASP A 421 0.40 16.71 -15.09
C ASP A 421 -0.28 16.49 -16.45
N GLU A 422 0.50 16.28 -17.50
CA GLU A 422 0.03 16.10 -18.87
C GLU A 422 0.15 14.66 -19.36
N LEU A 423 0.39 13.69 -18.45
CA LEU A 423 0.74 12.31 -18.79
C LEU A 423 -0.22 11.67 -19.79
N ASP A 424 -1.53 11.87 -19.62
CA ASP A 424 -2.59 11.37 -20.50
C ASP A 424 -2.55 11.91 -21.94
N LYS A 425 -1.74 12.92 -22.23
CA LYS A 425 -1.56 13.50 -23.57
C LYS A 425 -0.27 13.08 -24.24
N HIS A 426 0.62 12.37 -23.54
CA HIS A 426 1.89 11.92 -24.11
C HIS A 426 1.71 10.69 -25.01
N GLU A 427 2.24 10.76 -26.23
CA GLU A 427 2.26 9.64 -27.18
C GLU A 427 3.09 8.45 -26.68
N ASN A 428 4.08 8.69 -25.80
CA ASN A 428 4.82 7.66 -25.10
C ASN A 428 5.37 8.14 -23.75
N CYS A 429 5.66 7.20 -22.84
CA CYS A 429 6.15 7.49 -21.49
C CYS A 429 7.69 7.72 -21.37
N THR A 430 8.43 7.89 -22.48
CA THR A 430 9.90 8.04 -22.44
C THR A 430 10.34 9.27 -21.65
N SER A 431 9.59 10.38 -21.77
CA SER A 431 9.84 11.61 -21.01
C SER A 431 9.79 11.34 -19.50
N LEU A 432 8.77 10.61 -19.03
CA LEU A 432 8.61 10.23 -17.62
C LEU A 432 9.79 9.38 -17.14
N LEU A 433 10.08 8.30 -17.84
CA LEU A 433 11.13 7.34 -17.47
C LEU A 433 12.52 7.99 -17.38
N SER A 434 12.83 8.93 -18.28
CA SER A 434 14.13 9.61 -18.33
C SER A 434 14.44 10.50 -17.11
N GLN A 435 13.45 10.85 -16.30
CA GLN A 435 13.61 11.78 -15.18
C GLN A 435 13.74 11.08 -13.81
N LEU A 436 13.62 9.76 -13.72
CA LEU A 436 13.56 9.01 -12.44
C LEU A 436 14.92 8.85 -11.72
N GLN A 437 16.02 9.31 -12.31
CA GLN A 437 17.40 9.10 -11.86
C GLN A 437 18.23 10.36 -11.70
#